data_AF-A0A1T3BM23-F1
#
_entry.id   AF-A0A1T3BM23-F1
#
_cell.length_a   1.000
_cell.length_b   1.000
_cell.length_c   1.000
_cell.angle_alpha   90.00
_cell.angle_beta   90.00
_cell.angle_gamma   90.00
#
_symmetry.space_group_name_H-M   'P 1'
#
loop_
_entity.id
_entity.type
_entity.pdbx_description
1 polymer ?
#
loop_
_entity_poly.entity_id
_entity_poly.type
_entity_poly.pdbx_seq_one_letter_code
_entity_poly.pdbx_strand_id
1 'polypeptide(L)'
;MTLGKLAEVFHTIGRQIIMVFLINRIAVALLSPKMAPIRLVNVAPSPAYQLIILLTLLGGVLALDAVFNSIYWAVSASLSLTIAKSFIAVFLVGVLLFIISFIPLQFRRRRFQNEEIKPLLWPLYIRIPLFVLGLFLIVMDFLGYIGLARFVVQLIVISSAFLILMYLGMQSTRAIASKGEFIKTGIGHTLMKWFHLEEKTMDQLGTVISILLNMVVFVFCTVPIIGQFGFSYSEIGAVFWQLMTGFQIGNISISLISIIMGIVVFFVSLFIIRLFIGWLDGTVMERGEFDLGVRNSIKTVISYGGIALSVLLGVSTAGFNLSSLALVAGGLSLGIGFGLQNIVQNFVSGLIILIGRPFKLGDYVESGSVRGIVKRISVRATELETFQRQTIIIPNSNLINNNVNNWTRRGKMGRIDIPLTVATNIDPEYVVQMLLEIASATEGVLKNPAPQVSFTGFDKQNFSFTLAIYVPNITSTSKVNNALRFMLYKRFFEEGILEC
;
A
#
# COMPACT_ATOMS: atom_id res chain seq x y z
N MET A 1 51.86 -40.43 22.38
CA MET A 1 50.59 -39.68 22.20
C MET A 1 50.91 -38.20 22.40
N THR A 2 50.64 -37.33 21.41
CA THR A 2 50.95 -35.89 21.51
C THR A 2 49.90 -35.18 22.38
N LEU A 3 50.28 -34.07 23.04
CA LEU A 3 49.40 -33.32 23.94
C LEU A 3 48.07 -32.91 23.27
N GLY A 4 48.11 -32.57 21.97
CA GLY A 4 46.93 -32.21 21.18
C GLY A 4 45.95 -33.37 20.96
N LYS A 5 46.45 -34.60 20.74
CA LYS A 5 45.60 -35.79 20.61
C LYS A 5 44.88 -36.13 21.92
N LEU A 6 45.54 -35.90 23.05
CA LEU A 6 44.96 -36.12 24.38
C LEU A 6 43.87 -35.08 24.67
N ALA A 7 44.09 -33.81 24.32
CA ALA A 7 43.08 -32.76 24.42
C ALA A 7 41.83 -33.07 23.59
N GLU A 8 41.96 -33.60 22.38
CA GLU A 8 40.83 -33.96 21.53
C GLU A 8 39.96 -35.09 22.14
N VAL A 9 40.60 -36.07 22.78
CA VAL A 9 39.89 -37.12 23.54
C VAL A 9 39.10 -36.51 24.69
N PHE A 10 39.71 -35.62 25.49
CA PHE A 10 39.01 -34.93 26.59
C PHE A 10 37.84 -34.06 26.10
N HIS A 11 38.03 -33.30 25.01
CA HIS A 11 36.95 -32.54 24.39
C HIS A 11 35.81 -33.43 23.89
N THR A 12 36.15 -34.58 23.30
CA THR A 12 35.15 -35.56 22.85
C THR A 12 34.37 -36.13 24.03
N ILE A 13 35.04 -36.53 25.11
CA ILE A 13 34.39 -37.01 26.33
C ILE A 13 33.41 -35.96 26.88
N GLY A 14 33.84 -34.71 27.01
CA GLY A 14 32.98 -33.61 27.48
C GLY A 14 31.75 -33.42 26.60
N ARG A 15 31.93 -33.36 25.27
CA ARG A 15 30.81 -33.23 24.30
C ARG A 15 29.83 -34.40 24.39
N GLN A 16 30.34 -35.62 24.54
CA GLN A 16 29.49 -36.81 24.61
C GLN A 16 28.73 -36.91 25.93
N ILE A 17 29.31 -36.50 27.06
CA ILE A 17 28.59 -36.41 28.35
C ILE A 17 27.41 -35.44 28.22
N ILE A 18 27.64 -34.26 27.63
CA ILE A 18 26.60 -33.27 27.39
C ILE A 18 25.51 -33.85 26.48
N MET A 19 25.89 -34.54 25.40
CA MET A 19 24.95 -35.16 24.46
C MET A 19 24.08 -36.23 25.12
N VAL A 20 24.65 -37.13 25.91
CA VAL A 20 23.88 -38.17 26.64
C VAL A 20 22.95 -37.54 27.67
N PHE A 21 23.43 -36.52 28.40
CA PHE A 21 22.59 -35.76 29.32
C PHE A 21 21.41 -35.10 28.60
N LEU A 22 21.66 -34.48 27.43
CA LEU A 22 20.64 -33.85 26.61
C LEU A 22 19.61 -34.89 26.11
N ILE A 23 20.05 -36.04 25.57
CA ILE A 23 19.17 -37.13 25.14
C ILE A 23 18.29 -37.60 26.31
N ASN A 24 18.89 -37.81 27.49
CA ASN A 24 18.15 -38.20 28.69
C ASN A 24 17.11 -37.14 29.09
N ARG A 25 17.48 -35.86 29.14
CA ARG A 25 16.56 -34.77 29.52
C ARG A 25 15.44 -34.58 28.52
N ILE A 26 15.71 -34.71 27.22
CA ILE A 26 14.68 -34.70 26.18
C ILE A 26 13.73 -35.89 26.34
N ALA A 27 14.26 -37.10 26.55
CA ALA A 27 13.44 -38.29 26.78
C ALA A 27 12.55 -38.15 28.02
N VAL A 28 13.11 -37.63 29.12
CA VAL A 28 12.37 -37.36 30.37
C VAL A 28 11.32 -36.26 30.17
N ALA A 29 11.63 -35.19 29.43
CA ALA A 29 10.68 -34.11 29.16
C ALA A 29 9.50 -34.59 28.29
N LEU A 30 9.78 -35.41 27.28
CA LEU A 30 8.79 -35.93 26.34
C LEU A 30 7.86 -36.96 26.99
N LEU A 31 8.41 -37.86 27.82
CA LEU A 31 7.68 -38.97 28.42
C LEU A 31 7.19 -38.70 29.85
N SER A 32 7.76 -37.71 30.55
CA SER A 32 7.45 -37.19 31.89
C SER A 32 6.63 -38.13 32.79
N PRO A 33 7.25 -39.22 33.31
CA PRO A 33 6.51 -40.27 34.00
C PRO A 33 5.99 -39.84 35.39
N LYS A 34 6.57 -38.80 36.00
CA LYS A 34 6.20 -38.30 37.34
C LYS A 34 5.18 -37.15 37.33
N MET A 35 5.02 -36.41 36.23
CA MET A 35 4.16 -35.23 36.17
C MET A 35 3.10 -35.37 35.06
N ALA A 36 1.91 -35.82 35.46
CA ALA A 36 0.78 -36.06 34.57
C ALA A 36 0.31 -34.85 33.70
N PRO A 37 0.39 -33.57 34.14
CA PRO A 37 -0.10 -32.46 33.32
C PRO A 37 0.90 -31.94 32.27
N ILE A 38 2.19 -32.31 32.33
CA ILE A 38 3.26 -31.79 31.45
C ILE A 38 3.60 -32.78 30.31
N ARG A 39 2.93 -33.93 30.27
CA ARG A 39 3.29 -35.04 29.39
C ARG A 39 2.85 -34.79 27.93
N LEU A 40 3.82 -34.76 27.01
CA LEU A 40 3.57 -34.53 25.59
C LEU A 40 3.13 -35.80 24.85
N VAL A 41 3.60 -36.98 25.26
CA VAL A 41 3.18 -38.28 24.70
C VAL A 41 2.53 -39.13 25.79
N ASN A 42 1.27 -39.49 25.58
CA ASN A 42 0.41 -40.06 26.62
C ASN A 42 0.66 -41.58 26.82
N VAL A 43 1.70 -41.97 27.57
CA VAL A 43 2.31 -43.34 27.53
C VAL A 43 2.23 -44.22 28.80
N ALA A 44 1.37 -44.07 29.80
CA ALA A 44 1.49 -44.81 31.10
C ALA A 44 2.90 -44.75 31.80
N PRO A 45 2.99 -44.88 33.13
CA PRO A 45 4.28 -44.65 33.82
C PRO A 45 5.33 -45.72 33.54
N SER A 46 4.94 -47.01 33.51
CA SER A 46 5.87 -48.14 33.42
C SER A 46 6.59 -48.24 32.06
N PRO A 47 5.89 -48.25 30.90
CA PRO A 47 6.54 -48.23 29.58
C PRO A 47 7.41 -46.99 29.33
N ALA A 48 7.05 -45.84 29.93
CA ALA A 48 7.83 -44.63 29.79
C ALA A 48 9.17 -44.67 30.52
N TYR A 49 9.25 -45.29 31.70
CA TYR A 49 10.54 -45.50 32.36
C TYR A 49 11.45 -46.41 31.52
N GLN A 50 10.90 -47.49 30.95
CA GLN A 50 11.63 -48.40 30.08
C GLN A 50 12.17 -47.69 28.83
N LEU A 51 11.34 -46.86 28.18
CA LEU A 51 11.77 -46.06 27.02
C LEU A 51 12.84 -45.03 27.36
N ILE A 52 12.74 -44.34 28.51
CA ILE A 52 13.78 -43.38 28.94
C ILE A 52 15.10 -44.11 29.15
N ILE A 53 15.09 -45.27 29.80
CA ILE A 53 16.29 -46.08 30.03
C ILE A 53 16.90 -46.52 28.70
N LEU A 54 16.10 -47.09 27.80
CA LEU A 54 16.58 -47.59 26.51
C LEU A 54 17.11 -46.48 25.58
N LEU A 55 16.45 -45.31 25.54
CA LEU A 55 16.95 -44.15 24.80
C LEU A 55 18.25 -43.58 25.41
N THR A 56 18.36 -43.61 26.74
CA THR A 56 19.61 -43.20 27.43
C THR A 56 20.73 -44.19 27.16
N LEU A 57 20.44 -45.50 27.16
CA LEU A 57 21.38 -46.56 26.79
C LEU A 57 21.83 -46.42 25.33
N LEU A 58 20.90 -46.16 24.41
CA LEU A 58 21.20 -45.89 23.00
C LEU A 58 22.18 -44.72 22.86
N GLY A 59 21.90 -43.59 23.52
CA GLY A 59 22.81 -42.44 23.56
C GLY A 59 24.16 -42.77 24.19
N GLY A 60 24.18 -43.59 25.24
CA GLY A 60 25.39 -44.05 25.91
C GLY A 60 26.28 -44.92 25.02
N VAL A 61 25.71 -45.86 24.26
CA VAL A 61 26.46 -46.69 23.30
C VAL A 61 27.13 -45.83 22.23
N LEU A 62 26.43 -44.81 21.73
CA LEU A 62 26.98 -43.88 20.71
C LEU A 62 28.06 -42.96 21.28
N ALA A 63 27.86 -42.49 22.52
CA ALA A 63 28.86 -41.70 23.23
C ALA A 63 30.15 -42.50 23.43
N LEU A 64 30.03 -43.75 23.87
CA LEU A 64 31.17 -44.67 24.00
C LEU A 64 31.82 -44.92 22.63
N ASP A 65 31.04 -45.15 21.57
CA ASP A 65 31.59 -45.26 20.22
C ASP A 65 32.39 -43.99 19.84
N ALA A 66 31.85 -42.80 20.04
CA ALA A 66 32.57 -41.57 19.71
C ALA A 66 33.86 -41.40 20.54
N VAL A 67 33.83 -41.70 21.84
CA VAL A 67 35.02 -41.62 22.72
C VAL A 67 36.09 -42.61 22.30
N PHE A 68 35.73 -43.88 22.13
CA PHE A 68 36.68 -44.90 21.65
C PHE A 68 37.21 -44.57 20.25
N ASN A 69 36.41 -43.94 19.39
CA ASN A 69 36.87 -43.51 18.06
C ASN A 69 37.97 -42.44 18.18
N SER A 70 37.79 -41.49 19.10
CA SER A 70 38.81 -40.47 19.40
C SER A 70 40.08 -41.10 19.99
N ILE A 71 39.94 -42.07 20.91
CA ILE A 71 41.09 -42.80 21.48
C ILE A 71 41.83 -43.60 20.40
N TYR A 72 41.11 -44.31 19.54
CA TYR A 72 41.70 -45.14 18.49
C TYR A 72 42.40 -44.29 17.44
N TRP A 73 41.84 -43.13 17.10
CA TRP A 73 42.51 -42.14 16.26
C TRP A 73 43.77 -41.57 16.95
N ALA A 74 43.72 -41.31 18.26
CA ALA A 74 44.87 -40.80 19.00
C ALA A 74 46.04 -41.80 19.04
N VAL A 75 45.74 -43.10 19.20
CA VAL A 75 46.73 -44.20 19.25
C VAL A 75 47.09 -44.72 17.85
N SER A 76 46.46 -44.22 16.78
CA SER A 76 46.64 -44.72 15.41
C SER A 76 46.34 -46.22 15.29
N ALA A 77 45.24 -46.67 15.90
CA ALA A 77 44.83 -48.07 15.92
C ALA A 77 44.61 -48.65 14.51
N SER A 78 44.76 -49.96 14.37
CA SER A 78 44.54 -50.65 13.09
C SER A 78 43.07 -50.55 12.63
N LEU A 79 42.86 -50.63 11.31
CA LEU A 79 41.53 -50.61 10.72
C LEU A 79 40.65 -51.75 11.25
N SER A 80 41.21 -52.94 11.44
CA SER A 80 40.50 -54.11 11.99
C SER A 80 39.95 -53.85 13.39
N LEU A 81 40.70 -53.14 14.25
CA LEU A 81 40.23 -52.79 15.59
C LEU A 81 39.09 -51.76 15.54
N THR A 82 39.18 -50.80 14.62
CA THR A 82 38.13 -49.79 14.39
C THR A 82 36.84 -50.44 13.90
N ILE A 83 36.95 -51.36 12.93
CA ILE A 83 35.85 -52.16 12.39
C ILE A 83 35.21 -53.00 13.49
N ALA A 84 35.98 -53.79 14.24
CA ALA A 84 35.46 -54.67 15.28
C ALA A 84 34.69 -53.90 16.36
N LYS A 85 35.18 -52.73 16.74
CA LYS A 85 34.55 -51.89 17.75
C LYS A 85 33.31 -51.16 17.21
N SER A 86 33.30 -50.70 15.96
CA SER A 86 32.10 -50.15 15.33
C SER A 86 31.01 -51.22 15.12
N PHE A 87 31.39 -52.46 14.82
CA PHE A 87 30.47 -53.60 14.77
C PHE A 87 29.72 -53.77 16.10
N ILE A 88 30.45 -53.86 17.22
CA ILE A 88 29.82 -54.01 18.55
C ILE A 88 28.84 -52.85 18.83
N ALA A 89 29.22 -51.61 18.52
CA ALA A 89 28.37 -50.44 18.75
C ALA A 89 27.10 -50.47 17.88
N VAL A 90 27.23 -50.75 16.58
CA VAL A 90 26.11 -50.82 15.64
C VAL A 90 25.17 -51.98 15.99
N PHE A 91 25.72 -53.15 16.28
CA PHE A 91 24.94 -54.32 16.72
C PHE A 91 24.12 -54.00 17.97
N LEU A 92 24.73 -53.40 19.01
CA LEU A 92 24.03 -53.00 20.23
C LEU A 92 22.91 -51.99 19.94
N VAL A 93 23.16 -51.01 19.06
CA VAL A 93 22.14 -50.04 18.63
C VAL A 93 20.99 -50.73 17.88
N GLY A 94 21.29 -51.66 16.97
CA GLY A 94 20.28 -52.45 16.25
C GLY A 94 19.40 -53.27 17.20
N VAL A 95 20.01 -53.94 18.18
CA VAL A 95 19.31 -54.70 19.22
C VAL A 95 18.45 -53.78 20.10
N LEU A 96 18.97 -52.62 20.52
CA LEU A 96 18.20 -51.66 21.33
C LEU A 96 16.98 -51.11 20.55
N LEU A 97 17.14 -50.76 19.28
CA LEU A 97 16.04 -50.31 18.42
C LEU A 97 15.00 -51.41 18.19
N PHE A 98 15.46 -52.65 18.01
CA PHE A 98 14.60 -53.82 17.93
C PHE A 98 13.77 -53.99 19.21
N ILE A 99 14.41 -53.96 20.39
CA ILE A 99 13.73 -54.04 21.70
C ILE A 99 12.70 -52.92 21.86
N ILE A 100 13.06 -51.68 21.50
CA ILE A 100 12.16 -50.52 21.58
C ILE A 100 10.87 -50.75 20.78
N SER A 101 10.94 -51.43 19.63
CA SER A 101 9.78 -51.73 18.78
C SER A 101 8.76 -52.68 19.42
N PHE A 102 9.16 -53.48 20.42
CA PHE A 102 8.27 -54.42 21.12
C PHE A 102 7.65 -53.87 22.40
N ILE A 103 8.00 -52.66 22.83
CA ILE A 103 7.46 -52.07 24.05
C ILE A 103 6.00 -51.65 23.82
N PRO A 104 5.03 -52.18 24.59
CA PRO A 104 3.64 -51.78 24.47
C PRO A 104 3.42 -50.36 24.99
N LEU A 105 2.83 -49.48 24.17
CA LEU A 105 2.46 -48.12 24.57
C LEU A 105 1.03 -48.11 25.11
N GLN A 106 0.88 -48.08 26.43
CA GLN A 106 -0.43 -47.95 27.05
C GLN A 106 -0.89 -46.48 27.00
N PHE A 107 -1.74 -46.15 26.02
CA PHE A 107 -2.35 -44.83 25.90
C PHE A 107 -3.53 -44.68 26.86
N ARG A 108 -3.47 -43.71 27.79
CA ARG A 108 -4.59 -43.43 28.71
C ARG A 108 -5.57 -42.44 28.06
N ARG A 109 -6.64 -42.93 27.45
CA ARG A 109 -7.74 -42.06 26.96
C ARG A 109 -8.40 -41.37 28.17
N ARG A 110 -8.47 -40.03 28.18
CA ARG A 110 -9.13 -39.28 29.25
C ARG A 110 -10.65 -39.32 29.02
N ARG A 111 -11.39 -39.78 30.04
CA ARG A 111 -12.86 -39.89 30.20
C ARG A 111 -13.55 -40.99 29.37
N PHE A 112 -13.79 -42.14 29.98
CA PHE A 112 -15.08 -42.52 30.61
C PHE A 112 -14.78 -43.55 31.72
N GLN A 113 -15.68 -43.66 32.71
CA GLN A 113 -15.52 -44.54 33.88
C GLN A 113 -15.35 -46.01 33.47
N ASN A 114 -14.50 -46.73 34.19
CA ASN A 114 -14.39 -48.20 34.22
C ASN A 114 -14.21 -48.96 32.88
N GLU A 115 -13.21 -48.59 32.07
CA GLU A 115 -12.72 -49.48 31.02
C GLU A 115 -11.26 -49.88 31.26
N GLU A 116 -11.00 -51.19 31.19
CA GLU A 116 -9.67 -51.80 31.30
C GLU A 116 -8.69 -51.20 30.28
N ILE A 117 -7.49 -50.88 30.75
CA ILE A 117 -6.39 -50.35 29.94
C ILE A 117 -5.88 -51.49 29.04
N LYS A 118 -6.38 -51.58 27.81
CA LYS A 118 -5.82 -52.52 26.82
C LYS A 118 -4.47 -51.98 26.32
N PRO A 119 -3.38 -52.78 26.37
CA PRO A 119 -2.11 -52.38 25.80
C PRO A 119 -2.25 -52.30 24.28
N LEU A 120 -2.23 -51.08 23.73
CA LEU A 120 -2.01 -50.91 22.30
C LEU A 120 -0.50 -50.96 22.03
N LEU A 121 -0.09 -51.81 21.11
CA LEU A 121 1.26 -51.73 20.56
C LEU A 121 1.40 -50.40 19.81
N TRP A 122 2.65 -49.96 19.59
CA TRP A 122 2.93 -48.81 18.73
C TRP A 122 2.07 -48.89 17.46
N PRO A 123 1.50 -47.76 17.00
CA PRO A 123 0.83 -47.75 15.71
C PRO A 123 1.74 -48.36 14.64
N LEU A 124 1.15 -49.16 13.74
CA LEU A 124 1.92 -49.95 12.76
C LEU A 124 2.93 -49.08 11.97
N TYR A 125 2.57 -47.83 11.71
CA TYR A 125 3.41 -46.86 11.00
C TYR A 125 4.67 -46.39 11.77
N ILE A 126 4.78 -46.59 13.09
CA ILE A 126 6.02 -46.31 13.85
C ILE A 126 6.76 -47.60 14.18
N ARG A 127 6.00 -48.66 14.49
CA ARG A 127 6.55 -49.96 14.87
C ARG A 127 7.34 -50.62 13.74
N ILE A 128 6.73 -50.69 12.55
CA ILE A 128 7.31 -51.37 11.39
C ILE A 128 8.63 -50.70 10.99
N PRO A 129 8.72 -49.36 10.86
CA PRO A 129 10.00 -48.70 10.56
C PRO A 129 11.08 -48.99 11.60
N LEU A 130 10.79 -48.88 12.91
CA LEU A 130 11.78 -49.17 13.96
C LEU A 130 12.28 -50.62 13.92
N PHE A 131 11.37 -51.56 13.66
CA PHE A 131 11.70 -52.98 13.52
C PHE A 131 12.58 -53.23 12.29
N VAL A 132 12.12 -52.76 11.12
CA VAL A 132 12.84 -52.92 9.84
C VAL A 132 14.21 -52.29 9.93
N LEU A 133 14.32 -51.13 10.58
CA LEU A 133 15.56 -50.41 10.73
C LEU A 133 16.52 -51.08 11.70
N GLY A 134 16.04 -51.57 12.85
CA GLY A 134 16.86 -52.35 13.78
C GLY A 134 17.39 -53.63 13.14
N LEU A 135 16.54 -54.35 12.39
CA LEU A 135 16.92 -55.52 11.62
C LEU A 135 17.92 -55.18 10.50
N PHE A 136 17.66 -54.10 9.76
CA PHE A 136 18.53 -53.62 8.69
C PHE A 136 19.94 -53.32 9.21
N LEU A 137 20.07 -52.65 10.35
CA LEU A 137 21.37 -52.36 10.96
C LEU A 137 22.12 -53.65 11.30
N ILE A 138 21.46 -54.63 11.92
CA ILE A 138 22.06 -55.92 12.25
C ILE A 138 22.52 -56.64 10.97
N VAL A 139 21.65 -56.73 9.95
CA VAL A 139 21.97 -57.41 8.68
C VAL A 139 23.15 -56.72 7.98
N MET A 140 23.16 -55.39 7.88
CA MET A 140 24.27 -54.66 7.26
C MET A 140 25.60 -54.85 8.00
N ASP A 141 25.54 -54.93 9.33
CA ASP A 141 26.70 -55.17 10.18
C ASP A 141 27.32 -56.56 9.92
N PHE A 142 26.49 -57.61 9.84
CA PHE A 142 26.93 -58.97 9.51
C PHE A 142 27.39 -59.16 8.06
N LEU A 143 26.85 -58.39 7.12
CA LEU A 143 27.30 -58.37 5.72
C LEU A 143 28.63 -57.62 5.52
N GLY A 144 29.17 -56.99 6.58
CA GLY A 144 30.42 -56.23 6.52
C GLY A 144 30.28 -54.77 6.08
N TYR A 145 29.05 -54.28 5.87
CA TYR A 145 28.76 -52.88 5.53
C TYR A 145 28.71 -51.98 6.78
N ILE A 146 29.70 -52.09 7.66
CA ILE A 146 29.77 -51.43 8.98
C ILE A 146 29.75 -49.91 8.84
N GLY A 147 30.44 -49.37 7.84
CA GLY A 147 30.44 -47.93 7.57
C GLY A 147 29.04 -47.38 7.25
N LEU A 148 28.27 -48.10 6.43
CA LEU A 148 26.90 -47.74 6.08
C LEU A 148 25.98 -47.86 7.30
N ALA A 149 26.09 -48.96 8.05
CA ALA A 149 25.28 -49.16 9.25
C ALA A 149 25.55 -48.07 10.30
N ARG A 150 26.83 -47.69 10.50
CA ARG A 150 27.23 -46.58 11.38
C ARG A 150 26.69 -45.23 10.89
N PHE A 151 26.75 -44.95 9.59
CA PHE A 151 26.19 -43.74 9.00
C PHE A 151 24.68 -43.65 9.25
N VAL A 152 23.95 -44.73 8.99
CA VAL A 152 22.50 -44.80 9.22
C VAL A 152 22.16 -44.59 10.70
N VAL A 153 22.89 -45.22 11.61
CA VAL A 153 22.74 -44.99 13.07
C VAL A 153 22.91 -43.52 13.43
N GLN A 154 23.97 -42.87 12.96
CA GLN A 154 24.21 -41.45 13.22
C GLN A 154 23.09 -40.58 12.66
N LEU A 155 22.64 -40.88 11.42
CA LEU A 155 21.57 -40.16 10.75
C LEU A 155 20.27 -40.18 11.57
N ILE A 156 19.88 -41.36 12.05
CA ILE A 156 18.63 -41.54 12.79
C ILE A 156 18.69 -40.84 14.15
N VAL A 157 19.77 -41.04 14.89
CA VAL A 157 19.87 -40.56 16.27
C VAL A 157 19.92 -39.03 16.28
N ILE A 158 20.76 -38.44 15.44
CA ILE A 158 20.90 -36.98 15.41
C ILE A 158 19.64 -36.35 14.80
N SER A 159 19.11 -36.87 13.69
CA SER A 159 17.89 -36.34 13.08
C SER A 159 16.67 -36.46 14.00
N SER A 160 16.49 -37.60 14.69
CA SER A 160 15.39 -37.76 15.65
C SER A 160 15.53 -36.82 16.86
N ALA A 161 16.74 -36.62 17.37
CA ALA A 161 16.98 -35.66 18.46
C ALA A 161 16.61 -34.23 18.06
N PHE A 162 17.02 -33.77 16.87
CA PHE A 162 16.67 -32.43 16.37
C PHE A 162 15.20 -32.29 15.98
N LEU A 163 14.55 -33.34 15.44
CA LEU A 163 13.11 -33.32 15.18
C LEU A 163 12.29 -33.23 16.47
N ILE A 164 12.70 -33.94 17.52
CA ILE A 164 12.08 -33.83 18.84
C ILE A 164 12.31 -32.44 19.43
N LEU A 165 13.54 -31.92 19.34
CA LEU A 165 13.85 -30.57 19.79
C LEU A 165 13.02 -29.52 19.04
N MET A 166 12.87 -29.67 17.72
CA MET A 166 12.03 -28.82 16.89
C MET A 166 10.57 -28.87 17.34
N TYR A 167 10.02 -30.07 17.57
CA TYR A 167 8.66 -30.24 18.08
C TYR A 167 8.47 -29.58 19.46
N LEU A 168 9.42 -29.77 20.39
CA LEU A 168 9.39 -29.13 21.70
C LEU A 168 9.48 -27.61 21.60
N GLY A 169 10.38 -27.09 20.76
CA GLY A 169 10.51 -25.67 20.49
C GLY A 169 9.23 -25.08 19.93
N MET A 170 8.62 -25.73 18.95
CA MET A 170 7.34 -25.28 18.36
C MET A 170 6.18 -25.31 19.35
N GLN A 171 6.13 -26.27 20.28
CA GLN A 171 5.11 -26.27 21.32
C GLN A 171 5.36 -25.18 22.36
N SER A 172 6.63 -24.89 22.70
CA SER A 172 7.00 -23.80 23.58
C SER A 172 6.62 -22.43 23.01
N THR A 173 6.94 -22.17 21.74
CA THR A 173 6.57 -20.91 21.06
C THR A 173 5.06 -20.76 20.93
N ARG A 174 4.30 -21.84 20.71
CA ARG A 174 2.83 -21.82 20.69
C ARG A 174 2.25 -21.46 22.05
N ALA A 175 2.86 -21.91 23.15
CA ALA A 175 2.44 -21.50 24.49
C ALA A 175 2.57 -19.98 24.67
N ILE A 176 3.65 -19.39 24.15
CA ILE A 176 3.86 -17.92 24.16
C ILE A 176 2.79 -17.19 23.33
N ALA A 177 2.32 -17.78 22.22
CA ALA A 177 1.27 -17.20 21.38
C ALA A 177 -0.14 -17.27 21.97
N SER A 178 -0.34 -18.07 23.04
CA SER A 178 -1.66 -18.21 23.62
C SER A 178 -2.08 -16.94 24.38
N LYS A 179 -3.39 -16.65 24.36
CA LYS A 179 -3.95 -15.38 24.84
C LYS A 179 -3.50 -15.08 26.27
N GLY A 180 -2.92 -13.90 26.49
CA GLY A 180 -2.48 -13.42 27.79
C GLY A 180 -1.22 -14.11 28.36
N GLU A 181 -0.64 -15.11 27.68
CA GLU A 181 0.61 -15.75 28.14
C GLU A 181 1.85 -14.91 27.80
N PHE A 182 1.86 -14.20 26.68
CA PHE A 182 2.98 -13.33 26.33
C PHE A 182 3.22 -12.24 27.38
N ILE A 183 2.16 -11.67 27.96
CA ILE A 183 2.22 -10.64 29.00
C ILE A 183 2.89 -11.17 30.29
N LYS A 184 2.70 -12.45 30.60
CA LYS A 184 3.30 -13.10 31.78
C LYS A 184 4.80 -13.34 31.64
N THR A 185 5.35 -13.22 30.42
CA THR A 185 6.79 -13.30 30.21
C THR A 185 7.49 -12.03 30.71
N GLY A 186 8.73 -12.16 31.21
CA GLY A 186 9.49 -11.00 31.71
C GLY A 186 9.71 -9.90 30.66
N ILE A 187 9.80 -10.29 29.38
CA ILE A 187 9.91 -9.35 28.25
C ILE A 187 8.57 -8.67 27.96
N GLY A 188 7.48 -9.43 27.95
CA GLY A 188 6.13 -8.90 27.75
C GLY A 188 5.72 -7.89 28.83
N HIS A 189 6.04 -8.19 30.09
CA HIS A 189 5.76 -7.29 31.20
C HIS A 189 6.54 -5.97 31.10
N THR A 190 7.82 -6.00 30.71
CA THR A 190 8.63 -4.79 30.50
C THR A 190 8.13 -3.96 29.32
N LEU A 191 7.79 -4.60 28.20
CA LEU A 191 7.23 -3.93 27.01
C LEU A 191 5.91 -3.23 27.33
N MET A 192 5.02 -3.90 28.06
CA MET A 192 3.75 -3.31 28.50
C MET A 192 3.98 -2.08 29.38
N LYS A 193 4.93 -2.17 30.32
CA LYS A 193 5.26 -1.07 31.25
C LYS A 193 5.87 0.15 30.54
N TRP A 194 6.70 -0.06 29.52
CA TRP A 194 7.32 1.05 28.78
C TRP A 194 6.38 1.72 27.79
N PHE A 195 5.57 0.93 27.07
CA PHE A 195 4.77 1.44 25.95
C PHE A 195 3.26 1.57 26.23
N HIS A 196 2.79 1.22 27.43
CA HIS A 196 1.38 1.31 27.84
C HIS A 196 0.40 0.68 26.82
N LEU A 197 0.81 -0.45 26.25
CA LEU A 197 0.07 -1.11 25.17
C LEU A 197 -1.19 -1.79 25.69
N GLU A 198 -2.26 -1.74 24.91
CA GLU A 198 -3.48 -2.51 25.16
C GLU A 198 -3.23 -4.02 25.11
N GLU A 199 -3.99 -4.78 25.89
CA GLU A 199 -3.93 -6.25 25.97
C GLU A 199 -4.08 -6.90 24.58
N LYS A 200 -4.97 -6.35 23.74
CA LYS A 200 -5.19 -6.81 22.36
C LYS A 200 -3.94 -6.69 21.49
N THR A 201 -3.17 -5.60 21.66
CA THR A 201 -1.93 -5.36 20.91
C THR A 201 -0.81 -6.28 21.40
N MET A 202 -0.77 -6.56 22.70
CA MET A 202 0.18 -7.51 23.29
C MET A 202 -0.05 -8.95 22.81
N ASP A 203 -1.30 -9.38 22.66
CA ASP A 203 -1.64 -10.70 22.09
C ASP A 203 -1.23 -10.81 20.60
N GLN A 204 -1.42 -9.73 19.82
CA GLN A 204 -0.96 -9.69 18.43
C GLN A 204 0.56 -9.76 18.34
N LEU A 205 1.28 -9.04 19.20
CA LEU A 205 2.74 -9.11 19.28
C LEU A 205 3.23 -10.50 19.69
N GLY A 206 2.60 -11.14 20.68
CA GLY A 206 2.92 -12.51 21.09
C GLY A 206 2.78 -13.52 19.94
N THR A 207 1.75 -13.35 19.10
CA THR A 207 1.56 -14.16 17.89
C THR A 207 2.69 -13.96 16.88
N VAL A 208 3.04 -12.70 16.56
CA VAL A 208 4.13 -12.38 15.63
C VAL A 208 5.47 -12.91 16.13
N ILE A 209 5.77 -12.71 17.42
CA ILE A 209 7.00 -13.19 18.04
C ILE A 209 7.07 -14.72 18.02
N SER A 210 5.95 -15.41 18.27
CA SER A 210 5.90 -16.87 18.16
C SER A 210 6.20 -17.37 16.75
N ILE A 211 5.69 -16.70 15.71
CA ILE A 211 5.99 -17.03 14.31
C ILE A 211 7.50 -16.87 14.04
N LEU A 212 8.09 -15.76 14.48
CA LEU A 212 9.53 -15.52 14.34
C LEU A 212 10.37 -16.57 15.08
N LEU A 213 10.03 -16.88 16.34
CA LEU A 213 10.71 -17.91 17.11
C LEU A 213 10.54 -19.30 16.48
N ASN A 214 9.38 -19.61 15.91
CA ASN A 214 9.17 -20.86 15.15
C ASN A 214 10.08 -20.96 13.94
N MET A 215 10.26 -19.88 13.18
CA MET A 215 11.22 -19.85 12.08
C MET A 215 12.66 -20.09 12.57
N VAL A 216 13.06 -19.46 13.69
CA VAL A 216 14.38 -19.67 14.28
C VAL A 216 14.58 -21.12 14.72
N VAL A 217 13.60 -21.70 15.42
CA VAL A 217 13.65 -23.11 15.85
C VAL A 217 13.75 -24.04 14.65
N PHE A 218 12.96 -23.79 13.60
CA PHE A 218 13.00 -24.56 12.37
C PHE A 218 14.39 -24.52 11.73
N VAL A 219 14.91 -23.31 11.44
CA VAL A 219 16.22 -23.13 10.81
C VAL A 219 17.33 -23.77 11.66
N PHE A 220 17.34 -23.52 12.97
CA PHE A 220 18.32 -24.07 13.91
C PHE A 220 18.32 -25.60 13.94
N CYS A 221 17.15 -26.23 13.89
CA CYS A 221 17.03 -27.70 13.91
C CYS A 221 17.29 -28.33 12.54
N THR A 222 16.98 -27.66 11.43
CA THR A 222 17.19 -28.19 10.08
C THR A 222 18.65 -28.17 9.65
N VAL A 223 19.43 -27.16 10.05
CA VAL A 223 20.84 -27.02 9.61
C VAL A 223 21.70 -28.24 9.99
N PRO A 224 21.65 -28.77 11.24
CA PRO A 224 22.39 -29.98 11.61
C PRO A 224 21.90 -31.25 10.92
N ILE A 225 20.63 -31.31 10.50
CA ILE A 225 20.06 -32.43 9.74
C ILE A 225 20.61 -32.40 8.31
N ILE A 226 20.58 -31.23 7.66
CA ILE A 226 21.12 -31.04 6.30
C ILE A 226 22.63 -31.34 6.28
N GLY A 227 23.38 -30.89 7.29
CA GLY A 227 24.81 -31.18 7.39
C GLY A 227 25.16 -32.68 7.42
N GLN A 228 24.25 -33.55 7.88
CA GLN A 228 24.47 -35.01 7.87
C GLN A 228 24.43 -35.62 6.47
N PHE A 229 23.79 -34.96 5.51
CA PHE A 229 23.79 -35.38 4.11
C PHE A 229 25.06 -34.97 3.35
N GLY A 230 26.05 -34.39 4.04
CA GLY A 230 27.34 -34.01 3.46
C GLY A 230 27.44 -32.56 3.02
N PHE A 231 26.42 -31.74 3.27
CA PHE A 231 26.47 -30.30 2.99
C PHE A 231 27.40 -29.58 3.97
N SER A 232 28.33 -28.80 3.42
CA SER A 232 29.24 -28.01 4.24
C SER A 232 28.51 -26.82 4.89
N TYR A 233 28.92 -26.41 6.09
CA TYR A 233 28.35 -25.21 6.74
C TYR A 233 28.52 -23.95 5.87
N SER A 234 29.57 -23.88 5.06
CA SER A 234 29.79 -22.82 4.07
C SER A 234 28.78 -22.84 2.92
N GLU A 235 28.40 -24.02 2.42
CA GLU A 235 27.39 -24.18 1.37
C GLU A 235 26.00 -23.79 1.88
N ILE A 236 25.65 -24.23 3.09
CA ILE A 236 24.40 -23.84 3.75
C ILE A 236 24.37 -22.31 3.95
N GLY A 237 25.50 -21.74 4.39
CA GLY A 237 25.66 -20.29 4.52
C GLY A 237 25.53 -19.56 3.18
N ALA A 238 26.10 -20.10 2.10
CA ALA A 238 26.00 -19.52 0.76
C ALA A 238 24.55 -19.55 0.23
N VAL A 239 23.84 -20.66 0.40
CA VAL A 239 22.41 -20.77 0.04
C VAL A 239 21.56 -19.78 0.86
N PHE A 240 21.83 -19.65 2.17
CA PHE A 240 21.18 -18.66 3.01
C PHE A 240 21.48 -17.22 2.53
N TRP A 241 22.73 -16.94 2.21
CA TRP A 241 23.14 -15.63 1.70
C TRP A 241 22.51 -15.31 0.35
N GLN A 242 22.34 -16.32 -0.50
CA GLN A 242 21.66 -16.19 -1.78
C GLN A 242 20.14 -15.99 -1.62
N LEU A 243 19.50 -16.63 -0.63
CA LEU A 243 18.10 -16.32 -0.26
C LEU A 243 17.93 -14.89 0.25
N MET A 244 18.90 -14.39 1.02
CA MET A 244 18.85 -13.03 1.58
C MET A 244 19.15 -11.94 0.55
N THR A 245 20.18 -12.15 -0.29
CA THR A 245 20.62 -11.20 -1.33
C THR A 245 19.83 -11.33 -2.64
N GLY A 246 19.16 -12.46 -2.83
CA GLY A 246 18.17 -12.71 -3.87
C GLY A 246 18.63 -13.66 -4.96
N PHE A 247 17.64 -14.22 -5.65
CA PHE A 247 17.85 -14.98 -6.88
C PHE A 247 17.32 -14.16 -8.07
N GLN A 248 18.06 -14.19 -9.18
CA GLN A 248 17.57 -13.61 -10.43
C GLN A 248 16.66 -14.63 -11.13
N ILE A 249 15.38 -14.29 -11.31
CA ILE A 249 14.43 -15.03 -12.14
C ILE A 249 14.08 -14.13 -13.33
N GLY A 250 14.71 -14.37 -14.49
CA GLY A 250 14.63 -13.46 -15.63
C GLY A 250 15.25 -12.09 -15.32
N ASN A 251 14.50 -11.00 -15.57
CA ASN A 251 14.92 -9.63 -15.24
C ASN A 251 14.52 -9.18 -13.81
N ILE A 252 13.95 -10.06 -13.00
CA ILE A 252 13.45 -9.73 -11.66
C ILE A 252 14.40 -10.34 -10.62
N SER A 253 15.04 -9.50 -9.82
CA SER A 253 15.83 -9.92 -8.65
C SER A 253 14.94 -9.89 -7.42
N ILE A 254 14.37 -11.04 -7.05
CA ILE A 254 13.56 -11.15 -5.84
C ILE A 254 14.51 -11.53 -4.70
N SER A 255 14.66 -10.63 -3.73
CA SER A 255 15.44 -10.88 -2.52
C SER A 255 14.60 -10.66 -1.27
N LEU A 256 14.84 -11.43 -0.22
CA LEU A 256 14.11 -11.25 1.04
C LEU A 256 14.34 -9.84 1.60
N ILE A 257 15.54 -9.29 1.42
CA ILE A 257 15.86 -7.93 1.81
C ILE A 257 15.08 -6.89 1.00
N SER A 258 14.93 -7.07 -0.31
CA SER A 258 14.13 -6.17 -1.15
C SER A 258 12.66 -6.19 -0.74
N ILE A 259 12.10 -7.36 -0.41
CA ILE A 259 10.72 -7.48 0.06
C ILE A 259 10.54 -6.74 1.38
N ILE A 260 11.43 -6.95 2.35
CA ILE A 260 11.38 -6.26 3.65
C ILE A 260 11.53 -4.75 3.44
N MET A 261 12.49 -4.32 2.63
CA MET A 261 12.67 -2.91 2.30
C MET A 261 11.46 -2.32 1.58
N GLY A 262 10.81 -3.07 0.69
CA GLY A 262 9.57 -2.66 0.03
C GLY A 262 8.42 -2.47 1.01
N ILE A 263 8.28 -3.37 2.00
CA ILE A 263 7.31 -3.22 3.10
C ILE A 263 7.62 -1.98 3.93
N VAL A 264 8.89 -1.77 4.29
CA VAL A 264 9.33 -0.59 5.05
C VAL A 264 9.02 0.69 4.27
N VAL A 265 9.39 0.76 2.99
CA VAL A 265 9.14 1.91 2.11
C VAL A 265 7.65 2.16 1.95
N PHE A 266 6.82 1.11 1.83
CA PHE A 266 5.37 1.23 1.79
C PHE A 266 4.82 1.89 3.07
N PHE A 267 5.20 1.43 4.25
CA PHE A 267 4.72 2.01 5.51
C PHE A 267 5.27 3.41 5.77
N VAL A 268 6.55 3.66 5.45
CA VAL A 268 7.18 4.99 5.59
C VAL A 268 6.51 5.99 4.65
N SER A 269 6.27 5.63 3.39
CA SER A 269 5.58 6.51 2.46
C SER A 269 4.13 6.78 2.90
N LEU A 270 3.40 5.77 3.36
CA LEU A 270 2.06 5.97 3.94
C LEU A 270 2.08 6.90 5.14
N PHE A 271 3.08 6.77 6.01
CA PHE A 271 3.25 7.66 7.16
C PHE A 271 3.49 9.10 6.71
N ILE A 272 4.39 9.32 5.74
CA ILE A 272 4.64 10.64 5.15
C ILE A 272 3.36 11.24 4.54
N ILE A 273 2.57 10.43 3.80
CA ILE A 273 1.30 10.89 3.21
C ILE A 273 0.30 11.29 4.30
N ARG A 274 0.19 10.51 5.38
CA ARG A 274 -0.69 10.85 6.51
C ARG A 274 -0.26 12.14 7.20
N LEU A 275 1.05 12.34 7.39
CA LEU A 275 1.59 13.59 7.92
C LEU A 275 1.25 14.76 7.00
N PHE A 276 1.43 14.59 5.69
CA PHE A 276 1.10 15.62 4.70
C PHE A 276 -0.39 15.96 4.70
N ILE A 277 -1.26 14.95 4.75
CA ILE A 277 -2.72 15.17 4.85
C ILE A 277 -3.05 15.93 6.12
N GLY A 278 -2.51 15.53 7.28
CA GLY A 278 -2.76 16.22 8.56
C GLY A 278 -2.26 17.67 8.55
N TRP A 279 -1.07 17.90 7.99
CA TRP A 279 -0.52 19.25 7.82
C TRP A 279 -1.39 20.12 6.90
N LEU A 280 -1.83 19.57 5.76
CA LEU A 280 -2.71 20.26 4.81
C LEU A 280 -4.05 20.62 5.44
N ASP A 281 -4.60 19.68 6.22
CA ASP A 281 -5.89 19.82 6.90
C ASP A 281 -5.87 20.94 7.95
N GLY A 282 -4.84 20.97 8.81
CA GLY A 282 -4.73 21.93 9.92
C GLY A 282 -4.10 23.27 9.55
N THR A 283 -3.28 23.34 8.50
CA THR A 283 -2.56 24.59 8.15
C THR A 283 -3.24 25.35 7.02
N VAL A 284 -3.61 24.65 5.95
CA VAL A 284 -4.07 25.27 4.70
C VAL A 284 -5.60 25.30 4.63
N MET A 285 -6.25 24.17 4.95
CA MET A 285 -7.70 24.04 4.79
C MET A 285 -8.48 24.81 5.87
N GLU A 286 -8.01 24.79 7.12
CA GLU A 286 -8.65 25.58 8.20
C GLU A 286 -8.55 27.09 8.00
N ARG A 287 -7.49 27.56 7.33
CA ARG A 287 -7.32 28.99 7.02
C ARG A 287 -8.05 29.45 5.76
N GLY A 288 -8.44 28.52 4.89
CA GLY A 288 -8.95 28.81 3.56
C GLY A 288 -10.47 28.92 3.42
N GLU A 289 -11.24 28.86 4.53
CA GLU A 289 -12.72 28.87 4.53
C GLU A 289 -13.35 27.90 3.50
N PHE A 290 -12.76 26.73 3.29
CA PHE A 290 -13.30 25.75 2.36
C PHE A 290 -14.52 25.04 2.96
N ASP A 291 -15.56 24.85 2.14
CA ASP A 291 -16.71 24.01 2.50
C ASP A 291 -16.28 22.58 2.84
N LEU A 292 -16.99 21.96 3.79
CA LEU A 292 -16.76 20.60 4.26
C LEU A 292 -16.68 19.57 3.11
N GLY A 293 -17.52 19.74 2.08
CA GLY A 293 -17.53 18.86 0.91
C GLY A 293 -16.24 18.94 0.08
N VAL A 294 -15.69 20.14 -0.11
CA VAL A 294 -14.44 20.36 -0.86
C VAL A 294 -13.25 19.82 -0.07
N ARG A 295 -13.20 20.12 1.24
CA ARG A 295 -12.18 19.62 2.16
C ARG A 295 -12.11 18.09 2.14
N ASN A 296 -13.26 17.43 2.27
CA ASN A 296 -13.34 15.97 2.25
C ASN A 296 -12.96 15.38 0.90
N SER A 297 -13.35 16.02 -0.21
CA SER A 297 -13.00 15.57 -1.56
C SER A 297 -11.48 15.61 -1.79
N ILE A 298 -10.82 16.72 -1.43
CA ILE A 298 -9.36 16.85 -1.56
C ILE A 298 -8.64 15.80 -0.71
N LYS A 299 -9.05 15.63 0.55
CA LYS A 299 -8.49 14.63 1.46
C LYS A 299 -8.63 13.21 0.89
N THR A 300 -9.78 12.90 0.32
CA THR A 300 -10.07 11.61 -0.30
C THR A 300 -9.17 11.36 -1.52
N VAL A 301 -9.05 12.33 -2.42
CA VAL A 301 -8.21 12.22 -3.63
C VAL A 301 -6.73 12.05 -3.25
N ILE A 302 -6.21 12.87 -2.33
CA ILE A 302 -4.82 12.76 -1.87
C ILE A 302 -4.58 11.44 -1.13
N SER A 303 -5.53 10.97 -0.33
CA SER A 303 -5.37 9.70 0.39
C SER A 303 -5.33 8.51 -0.56
N TYR A 304 -6.26 8.40 -1.52
CA TYR A 304 -6.26 7.29 -2.47
C TYR A 304 -5.08 7.36 -3.44
N GLY A 305 -4.75 8.55 -3.94
CA GLY A 305 -3.56 8.76 -4.78
C GLY A 305 -2.27 8.44 -4.03
N GLY A 306 -2.18 8.86 -2.76
CA GLY A 306 -1.06 8.54 -1.90
C GLY A 306 -0.93 7.05 -1.63
N ILE A 307 -2.01 6.34 -1.32
CA ILE A 307 -1.99 4.88 -1.15
C ILE A 307 -1.50 4.20 -2.43
N ALA A 308 -2.03 4.59 -3.60
CA ALA A 308 -1.60 4.05 -4.88
C ALA A 308 -0.09 4.28 -5.11
N LEU A 309 0.41 5.49 -4.84
CA LEU A 309 1.83 5.81 -4.94
C LEU A 309 2.68 4.99 -3.97
N SER A 310 2.26 4.86 -2.71
CA SER A 310 2.94 4.02 -1.71
C SER A 310 3.04 2.57 -2.16
N VAL A 311 1.96 2.00 -2.70
CA VAL A 311 1.97 0.64 -3.25
C VAL A 311 2.97 0.53 -4.40
N LEU A 312 2.95 1.46 -5.35
CA LEU A 312 3.87 1.46 -6.50
C LEU A 312 5.33 1.54 -6.02
N LEU A 313 5.65 2.43 -5.09
CA LEU A 313 6.99 2.57 -4.54
C LEU A 313 7.43 1.31 -3.79
N GLY A 314 6.57 0.73 -2.95
CA GLY A 314 6.85 -0.50 -2.21
C GLY A 314 7.08 -1.71 -3.11
N VAL A 315 6.23 -1.87 -4.14
CA VAL A 315 6.36 -2.94 -5.15
C VAL A 315 7.63 -2.75 -5.99
N SER A 316 7.95 -1.51 -6.38
CA SER A 316 9.19 -1.20 -7.11
C SER A 316 10.43 -1.56 -6.29
N THR A 317 10.45 -1.22 -5.01
CA THR A 317 11.58 -1.48 -4.11
C THR A 317 11.71 -2.95 -3.73
N ALA A 318 10.61 -3.71 -3.79
CA ALA A 318 10.62 -5.17 -3.71
C ALA A 318 11.17 -5.87 -4.98
N GLY A 319 11.60 -5.10 -5.99
CA GLY A 319 12.26 -5.62 -7.20
C GLY A 319 11.32 -5.96 -8.35
N PHE A 320 10.02 -5.70 -8.23
CA PHE A 320 9.07 -5.96 -9.31
C PHE A 320 9.19 -4.92 -10.43
N ASN A 321 9.20 -5.38 -11.68
CA ASN A 321 9.22 -4.49 -12.84
C ASN A 321 7.83 -3.89 -13.09
N LEU A 322 7.72 -2.57 -12.93
CA LEU A 322 6.48 -1.80 -13.12
C LEU A 322 6.27 -1.31 -14.56
N SER A 323 7.11 -1.69 -15.53
CA SER A 323 7.01 -1.22 -16.92
C SER A 323 5.64 -1.52 -17.54
N SER A 324 5.06 -2.68 -17.25
CA SER A 324 3.71 -3.03 -17.71
C SER A 324 2.62 -2.16 -17.08
N LEU A 325 2.79 -1.76 -15.81
CA LEU A 325 1.88 -0.82 -15.16
C LEU A 325 2.05 0.59 -15.71
N ALA A 326 3.24 0.99 -16.16
CA ALA A 326 3.48 2.30 -16.74
C ALA A 326 2.64 2.52 -18.00
N LEU A 327 2.42 1.49 -18.82
CA LEU A 327 1.54 1.58 -20.00
C LEU A 327 0.07 1.80 -19.61
N VAL A 328 -0.41 1.06 -18.59
CA VAL A 328 -1.77 1.24 -18.06
C VAL A 328 -1.93 2.62 -17.42
N ALA A 329 -0.97 3.04 -16.59
CA ALA A 329 -0.95 4.36 -15.96
C ALA A 329 -0.87 5.49 -16.99
N GLY A 330 -0.10 5.30 -18.07
CA GLY A 330 -0.03 6.23 -19.19
C GLY A 330 -1.37 6.39 -19.91
N GLY A 331 -2.04 5.27 -20.24
CA GLY A 331 -3.37 5.29 -20.84
C GLY A 331 -4.43 5.93 -19.93
N LEU A 332 -4.40 5.59 -18.63
CA LEU A 332 -5.29 6.19 -17.62
C LEU A 332 -5.04 7.70 -17.48
N SER A 333 -3.78 8.12 -17.49
CA SER A 333 -3.40 9.54 -17.40
C SER A 333 -3.88 10.34 -18.62
N LEU A 334 -3.76 9.77 -19.82
CA LEU A 334 -4.32 10.37 -21.03
C LEU A 334 -5.86 10.48 -20.95
N GLY A 335 -6.54 9.41 -20.52
CA GLY A 335 -7.99 9.41 -20.34
C GLY A 335 -8.48 10.45 -19.34
N ILE A 336 -7.82 10.55 -18.18
CA ILE A 336 -8.11 11.58 -17.17
C ILE A 336 -7.81 12.99 -17.72
N GLY A 337 -6.70 13.14 -18.45
CA GLY A 337 -6.32 14.41 -19.09
C GLY A 337 -7.38 14.91 -20.07
N PHE A 338 -7.90 14.03 -20.94
CA PHE A 338 -9.00 14.36 -21.84
C PHE A 338 -10.30 14.68 -21.08
N GLY A 339 -10.61 13.95 -20.01
CA GLY A 339 -11.79 14.23 -19.17
C GLY A 339 -11.73 15.58 -18.45
N LEU A 340 -10.53 16.02 -18.04
CA LEU A 340 -10.31 17.27 -17.33
C LEU A 340 -10.02 18.48 -18.24
N GLN A 341 -9.88 18.26 -19.54
CA GLN A 341 -9.46 19.29 -20.51
C GLN A 341 -10.27 20.58 -20.39
N ASN A 342 -11.61 20.48 -20.35
CA ASN A 342 -12.50 21.64 -20.25
C ASN A 342 -12.35 22.40 -18.92
N ILE A 343 -12.09 21.69 -17.82
CA ILE A 343 -11.91 22.31 -16.51
C ILE A 343 -10.60 23.11 -16.49
N VAL A 344 -9.52 22.51 -16.98
CA VAL A 344 -8.21 23.18 -17.09
C VAL A 344 -8.29 24.37 -18.03
N GLN A 345 -8.95 24.24 -19.19
CA GLN A 345 -9.11 25.35 -20.12
C GLN A 345 -9.84 26.54 -19.47
N ASN A 346 -10.96 26.30 -18.77
CA ASN A 346 -11.69 27.37 -18.07
C ASN A 346 -10.88 28.01 -16.95
N PHE A 347 -10.11 27.21 -16.20
CA PHE A 347 -9.22 27.70 -15.16
C PHE A 347 -8.15 28.65 -15.73
N VAL A 348 -7.44 28.21 -16.78
CA VAL A 348 -6.40 29.00 -17.45
C VAL A 348 -7.00 30.27 -18.06
N SER A 349 -8.15 30.17 -18.73
CA SER A 349 -8.86 31.35 -19.26
C SER A 349 -9.26 32.33 -18.15
N GLY A 350 -9.69 31.83 -16.98
CA GLY A 350 -9.99 32.67 -15.82
C GLY A 350 -8.76 33.43 -15.31
N LEU A 351 -7.61 32.76 -15.21
CA LEU A 351 -6.35 33.39 -14.81
C LEU A 351 -5.93 34.48 -15.81
N ILE A 352 -6.07 34.22 -17.11
CA ILE A 352 -5.80 35.19 -18.18
C ILE A 352 -6.72 36.43 -18.04
N ILE A 353 -8.01 36.25 -17.78
CA ILE A 353 -8.96 37.37 -17.57
C ILE A 353 -8.56 38.19 -16.34
N LEU A 354 -8.20 37.53 -15.23
CA LEU A 354 -7.84 38.20 -13.97
C LEU A 354 -6.55 39.02 -14.08
N ILE A 355 -5.54 38.50 -14.80
CA ILE A 355 -4.26 39.17 -15.03
C ILE A 355 -4.40 40.26 -16.09
N GLY A 356 -4.94 39.91 -17.27
CA GLY A 356 -5.05 40.81 -18.42
C GLY A 356 -6.12 41.89 -18.26
N ARG A 357 -7.13 41.64 -17.40
CA ARG A 357 -8.27 42.54 -17.12
C ARG A 357 -8.87 43.19 -18.38
N PRO A 358 -9.30 42.41 -19.41
CA PRO A 358 -9.94 42.96 -20.61
C PRO A 358 -11.26 43.69 -20.29
N PHE A 359 -11.91 43.30 -19.20
CA PHE A 359 -13.07 43.95 -18.58
C PHE A 359 -12.98 43.78 -17.05
N LYS A 360 -13.74 44.60 -16.32
CA LYS A 360 -13.74 44.64 -14.85
C LYS A 360 -15.15 44.42 -14.28
N LEU A 361 -15.22 44.15 -12.98
CA LEU A 361 -16.47 44.14 -12.23
C LEU A 361 -17.21 45.46 -12.45
N GLY A 362 -18.49 45.39 -12.82
CA GLY A 362 -19.33 46.54 -13.14
C GLY A 362 -19.30 47.00 -14.60
N ASP A 363 -18.42 46.44 -15.46
CA ASP A 363 -18.44 46.76 -16.88
C ASP A 363 -19.67 46.18 -17.57
N TYR A 364 -20.21 46.91 -18.55
CA TYR A 364 -21.23 46.42 -19.45
C TYR A 364 -20.56 45.76 -20.66
N VAL A 365 -20.67 44.43 -20.74
CA VAL A 365 -19.99 43.62 -21.74
C VAL A 365 -20.98 42.82 -22.57
N GLU A 366 -20.57 42.54 -23.79
CA GLU A 366 -21.28 41.71 -24.75
C GLU A 366 -20.33 40.65 -25.30
N SER A 367 -20.77 39.40 -25.31
CA SER A 367 -20.04 38.29 -25.93
C SER A 367 -21.03 37.35 -26.62
N GLY A 368 -20.91 37.23 -27.95
CA GLY A 368 -21.87 36.50 -28.76
C GLY A 368 -23.28 37.11 -28.68
N SER A 369 -24.27 36.32 -28.29
CA SER A 369 -25.66 36.76 -28.11
C SER A 369 -25.97 37.28 -26.70
N VAL A 370 -25.02 37.19 -25.76
CA VAL A 370 -25.24 37.53 -24.36
C VAL A 370 -24.67 38.91 -24.04
N ARG A 371 -25.47 39.74 -23.36
CA ARG A 371 -25.08 41.08 -22.90
C ARG A 371 -25.49 41.28 -21.45
N GLY A 372 -24.64 41.91 -20.66
CA GLY A 372 -24.93 42.19 -19.26
C GLY A 372 -23.81 42.91 -18.54
N ILE A 373 -24.07 43.22 -17.27
CA ILE A 373 -23.10 43.86 -16.37
C ILE A 373 -22.33 42.77 -15.63
N VAL A 374 -21.00 42.85 -15.64
CA VAL A 374 -20.15 41.89 -14.93
C VAL A 374 -20.35 42.00 -13.42
N LYS A 375 -20.85 40.94 -12.77
CA LYS A 375 -21.10 40.92 -11.32
C LYS A 375 -20.03 40.19 -10.54
N ARG A 376 -19.51 39.09 -11.07
CA ARG A 376 -18.42 38.32 -10.44
C ARG A 376 -17.55 37.68 -11.50
N ILE A 377 -16.24 37.73 -11.31
CA ILE A 377 -15.27 36.97 -12.11
C ILE A 377 -14.72 35.87 -11.21
N SER A 378 -15.07 34.62 -11.49
CA SER A 378 -14.58 33.45 -10.77
C SER A 378 -13.53 32.72 -11.60
N VAL A 379 -12.83 31.77 -10.98
CA VAL A 379 -11.75 31.01 -11.65
C VAL A 379 -12.25 30.22 -12.88
N ARG A 380 -13.47 29.67 -12.85
CA ARG A 380 -14.03 28.85 -13.94
C ARG A 380 -15.03 29.57 -14.84
N ALA A 381 -15.71 30.59 -14.33
CA ALA A 381 -16.79 31.27 -15.03
C ALA A 381 -16.93 32.72 -14.57
N THR A 382 -17.48 33.55 -15.45
CA THR A 382 -17.84 34.94 -15.18
C THR A 382 -19.36 35.06 -15.17
N GLU A 383 -19.88 35.81 -14.20
CA GLU A 383 -21.31 36.05 -14.04
C GLU A 383 -21.67 37.43 -14.58
N LEU A 384 -22.59 37.45 -15.54
CA LEU A 384 -23.18 38.66 -16.10
C LEU A 384 -24.63 38.79 -15.63
N GLU A 385 -25.04 39.98 -15.22
CA GLU A 385 -26.45 40.27 -14.93
C GLU A 385 -27.07 41.06 -16.09
N THR A 386 -28.14 40.52 -16.65
CA THR A 386 -28.90 41.21 -17.71
C THR A 386 -29.71 42.37 -17.13
N PHE A 387 -30.22 43.27 -17.99
CA PHE A 387 -31.15 44.32 -17.55
C PHE A 387 -32.47 43.77 -16.98
N GLN A 388 -32.78 42.49 -17.25
CA GLN A 388 -33.91 41.76 -16.69
C GLN A 388 -33.58 41.09 -15.34
N ARG A 389 -32.42 41.40 -14.74
CA ARG A 389 -31.90 40.80 -13.50
C ARG A 389 -31.68 39.28 -13.54
N GLN A 390 -31.44 38.74 -14.73
CA GLN A 390 -31.04 37.34 -14.87
C GLN A 390 -29.52 37.22 -14.74
N THR A 391 -29.05 36.29 -13.90
CA THR A 391 -27.62 35.96 -13.79
C THR A 391 -27.27 34.90 -14.82
N ILE A 392 -26.45 35.27 -15.80
CA ILE A 392 -25.93 34.37 -16.83
C ILE A 392 -24.49 34.01 -16.46
N ILE A 393 -24.24 32.71 -16.34
CA ILE A 393 -22.93 32.15 -15.99
C ILE A 393 -22.24 31.72 -17.29
N ILE A 394 -21.19 32.43 -17.68
CA ILE A 394 -20.44 32.15 -18.91
C ILE A 394 -19.10 31.48 -18.55
N PRO A 395 -18.78 30.31 -19.12
CA PRO A 395 -17.47 29.70 -18.97
C PRO A 395 -16.36 30.66 -19.44
N ASN A 396 -15.28 30.77 -18.67
CA ASN A 396 -14.20 31.72 -18.99
C ASN A 396 -13.55 31.41 -20.34
N SER A 397 -13.48 30.14 -20.73
CA SER A 397 -12.98 29.72 -22.05
C SER A 397 -13.76 30.36 -23.19
N ASN A 398 -15.08 30.49 -23.07
CA ASN A 398 -15.90 31.15 -24.10
C ASN A 398 -15.60 32.63 -24.23
N LEU A 399 -15.28 33.33 -23.14
CA LEU A 399 -14.94 34.77 -23.16
C LEU A 399 -13.54 35.04 -23.72
N ILE A 400 -12.63 34.06 -23.65
CA ILE A 400 -11.29 34.17 -24.24
C ILE A 400 -11.29 33.74 -25.71
N ASN A 401 -12.08 32.73 -26.07
CA ASN A 401 -12.11 32.19 -27.43
C ASN A 401 -12.96 33.04 -28.40
N ASN A 402 -13.87 33.87 -27.89
CA ASN A 402 -14.76 34.71 -28.70
C ASN A 402 -14.50 36.20 -28.48
N ASN A 403 -14.98 37.03 -29.40
CA ASN A 403 -14.93 38.48 -29.25
C ASN A 403 -15.76 38.93 -28.04
N VAL A 404 -15.21 39.87 -27.27
CA VAL A 404 -15.88 40.53 -26.14
C VAL A 404 -15.90 42.03 -26.37
N ASN A 405 -17.08 42.58 -26.56
CA ASN A 405 -17.31 44.00 -26.71
C ASN A 405 -17.52 44.62 -25.32
N ASN A 406 -16.58 45.43 -24.86
CA ASN A 406 -16.71 46.16 -23.60
C ASN A 406 -17.17 47.60 -23.88
N TRP A 407 -18.43 47.88 -23.57
CA TRP A 407 -19.07 49.16 -23.84
C TRP A 407 -18.68 50.26 -22.86
N THR A 408 -18.18 49.92 -21.67
CA THR A 408 -17.90 50.89 -20.59
C THR A 408 -16.43 51.06 -20.27
N ARG A 409 -15.53 50.39 -21.00
CA ARG A 409 -14.07 50.37 -20.73
C ARG A 409 -13.44 51.76 -20.60
N ARG A 410 -13.86 52.70 -21.45
CA ARG A 410 -13.33 54.08 -21.52
C ARG A 410 -14.24 55.11 -20.86
N GLY A 411 -15.27 54.66 -20.14
CA GLY A 411 -16.30 55.52 -19.54
C GLY A 411 -17.70 55.03 -19.89
N LYS A 412 -18.71 55.57 -19.19
CA LYS A 412 -20.12 55.19 -19.39
C LYS A 412 -20.77 55.90 -20.59
N MET A 413 -20.12 56.92 -21.14
CA MET A 413 -20.60 57.62 -22.32
C MET A 413 -20.68 56.65 -23.49
N GLY A 414 -21.81 56.62 -24.18
CA GLY A 414 -21.99 55.77 -25.35
C GLY A 414 -22.73 56.47 -26.47
N ARG A 415 -22.57 55.93 -27.67
CA ARG A 415 -23.25 56.36 -28.88
C ARG A 415 -24.45 55.45 -29.14
N ILE A 416 -25.58 56.04 -29.50
CA ILE A 416 -26.77 55.33 -29.95
C ILE A 416 -27.04 55.78 -31.38
N ASP A 417 -27.19 54.81 -32.27
CA ASP A 417 -27.59 55.06 -33.65
C ASP A 417 -29.08 54.76 -33.78
N ILE A 418 -29.84 55.75 -34.23
CA ILE A 418 -31.28 55.66 -34.46
C ILE A 418 -31.52 55.71 -35.97
N PRO A 419 -31.81 54.58 -36.62
CA PRO A 419 -32.18 54.57 -38.02
C PRO A 419 -33.57 55.18 -38.19
N LEU A 420 -33.69 56.06 -39.17
CA LEU A 420 -34.91 56.78 -39.51
C LEU A 420 -35.12 56.68 -41.01
N THR A 421 -36.38 56.56 -41.41
CA THR A 421 -36.78 56.53 -42.81
C THR A 421 -37.90 57.53 -42.99
N VAL A 422 -37.76 58.41 -43.97
CA VAL A 422 -38.74 59.47 -44.29
C VAL A 422 -39.07 59.45 -45.78
N ALA A 423 -40.23 59.96 -46.16
CA ALA A 423 -40.64 60.01 -47.57
C ALA A 423 -39.78 60.98 -48.38
N THR A 424 -39.69 60.75 -49.70
CA THR A 424 -38.89 61.55 -50.65
C THR A 424 -39.49 62.91 -51.01
N ASN A 425 -40.64 63.27 -50.44
CA ASN A 425 -41.37 64.51 -50.73
C ASN A 425 -40.80 65.75 -50.00
N ILE A 426 -39.79 65.58 -49.15
CA ILE A 426 -39.19 66.64 -48.32
C ILE A 426 -37.70 66.77 -48.64
N ASP A 427 -37.18 67.99 -48.59
CA ASP A 427 -35.77 68.27 -48.77
C ASP A 427 -34.91 67.53 -47.72
N PRO A 428 -33.96 66.66 -48.13
CA PRO A 428 -33.11 65.91 -47.20
C PRO A 428 -32.23 66.83 -46.33
N GLU A 429 -31.81 68.00 -46.80
CA GLU A 429 -31.02 68.94 -45.98
C GLU A 429 -31.85 69.52 -44.84
N TYR A 430 -33.14 69.78 -45.10
CA TYR A 430 -34.08 70.24 -44.08
C TYR A 430 -34.31 69.16 -43.00
N VAL A 431 -34.47 67.90 -43.41
CA VAL A 431 -34.59 66.76 -42.47
C VAL A 431 -33.35 66.65 -41.59
N VAL A 432 -32.15 66.82 -42.14
CA VAL A 432 -30.90 66.81 -41.35
C VAL A 432 -30.89 67.90 -40.27
N GLN A 433 -31.24 69.14 -40.64
CA GLN A 433 -31.28 70.26 -39.68
C GLN A 433 -32.29 70.00 -38.56
N MET A 434 -33.52 69.59 -38.93
CA MET A 434 -34.58 69.29 -37.98
C MET A 434 -34.19 68.16 -37.01
N LEU A 435 -33.58 67.07 -37.50
CA LEU A 435 -33.12 65.97 -36.66
C LEU A 435 -32.04 66.40 -35.66
N LEU A 436 -31.12 67.28 -36.08
CA LEU A 436 -30.10 67.84 -35.20
C LEU A 436 -30.70 68.77 -34.14
N GLU A 437 -31.70 69.59 -34.50
CA GLU A 437 -32.43 70.45 -33.57
C GLU A 437 -33.16 69.62 -32.50
N ILE A 438 -33.91 68.60 -32.91
CA ILE A 438 -34.64 67.70 -32.01
C ILE A 438 -33.66 66.99 -31.07
N ALA A 439 -32.57 66.44 -31.61
CA ALA A 439 -31.55 65.76 -30.81
C ALA A 439 -30.89 66.71 -29.79
N SER A 440 -30.62 67.95 -30.18
CA SER A 440 -29.98 68.96 -29.31
C SER A 440 -30.92 69.51 -28.23
N ALA A 441 -32.23 69.50 -28.49
CA ALA A 441 -33.28 69.93 -27.54
C ALA A 441 -33.69 68.82 -26.56
N THR A 442 -33.39 67.55 -26.86
CA THR A 442 -33.82 66.41 -26.03
C THR A 442 -32.96 66.28 -24.77
N GLU A 443 -33.62 66.25 -23.61
CA GLU A 443 -32.95 66.07 -22.32
C GLU A 443 -32.25 64.69 -22.24
N GLY A 444 -30.97 64.70 -21.83
CA GLY A 444 -30.15 63.48 -21.72
C GLY A 444 -29.29 63.15 -22.94
N VAL A 445 -29.43 63.91 -24.05
CA VAL A 445 -28.46 63.90 -25.16
C VAL A 445 -27.31 64.85 -24.85
N LEU A 446 -26.07 64.40 -25.06
CA LEU A 446 -24.88 65.22 -24.85
C LEU A 446 -24.72 66.23 -25.99
N LYS A 447 -24.35 67.47 -25.62
CA LYS A 447 -23.98 68.53 -26.59
C LYS A 447 -22.53 68.42 -27.06
N ASN A 448 -21.68 67.77 -26.28
CA ASN A 448 -20.29 67.47 -26.62
C ASN A 448 -19.97 66.02 -26.18
N PRO A 449 -19.75 65.08 -27.12
CA PRO A 449 -19.75 65.25 -28.58
C PRO A 449 -21.15 65.63 -29.12
N ALA A 450 -21.20 66.46 -30.15
CA ALA A 450 -22.47 66.90 -30.75
C ALA A 450 -23.18 65.74 -31.47
N PRO A 451 -24.52 65.72 -31.51
CA PRO A 451 -25.28 64.80 -32.34
C PRO A 451 -24.87 64.92 -33.81
N GLN A 452 -24.92 63.82 -34.54
CA GLN A 452 -24.62 63.77 -35.97
C GLN A 452 -25.74 63.05 -36.70
N VAL A 453 -26.09 63.57 -37.87
CA VAL A 453 -27.03 62.90 -38.78
C VAL A 453 -26.27 62.52 -40.03
N SER A 454 -26.36 61.26 -40.42
CA SER A 454 -25.81 60.77 -41.69
C SER A 454 -26.96 60.41 -42.61
N PHE A 455 -26.95 60.94 -43.83
CA PHE A 455 -27.81 60.47 -44.90
C PHE A 455 -27.23 59.17 -45.46
N THR A 456 -27.85 58.04 -45.11
CA THR A 456 -27.26 56.71 -45.34
C THR A 456 -27.68 56.07 -46.66
N GLY A 457 -28.78 56.53 -47.26
CA GLY A 457 -29.20 56.07 -48.57
C GLY A 457 -30.51 56.70 -49.02
N PHE A 458 -30.79 56.55 -50.32
CA PHE A 458 -32.02 57.03 -50.94
C PHE A 458 -32.57 55.98 -51.90
N ASP A 459 -33.90 55.86 -51.94
CA ASP A 459 -34.64 55.04 -52.89
C ASP A 459 -35.80 55.88 -53.48
N LYS A 460 -36.56 55.32 -54.42
CA LYS A 460 -37.65 56.03 -55.12
C LYS A 460 -38.76 56.57 -54.22
N GLN A 461 -38.92 56.01 -53.02
CA GLN A 461 -39.99 56.37 -52.10
C GLN A 461 -39.48 56.85 -50.74
N ASN A 462 -38.23 56.57 -50.38
CA ASN A 462 -37.73 56.79 -49.03
C ASN A 462 -36.30 57.32 -49.00
N PHE A 463 -36.06 58.27 -48.11
CA PHE A 463 -34.75 58.69 -47.65
C PHE A 463 -34.42 58.03 -46.31
N SER A 464 -33.22 57.43 -46.22
CA SER A 464 -32.72 56.77 -45.02
C SER A 464 -31.69 57.65 -44.31
N PHE A 465 -31.90 57.87 -43.02
CA PHE A 465 -31.02 58.64 -42.16
C PHE A 465 -30.61 57.81 -40.94
N THR A 466 -29.41 58.05 -40.44
CA THR A 466 -28.99 57.56 -39.12
C THR A 466 -28.69 58.75 -38.23
N LEU A 467 -29.51 58.93 -37.19
CA LEU A 467 -29.27 59.92 -36.14
C LEU A 467 -28.39 59.28 -35.05
N ALA A 468 -27.13 59.71 -34.99
CA ALA A 468 -26.17 59.32 -33.98
C ALA A 468 -26.20 60.32 -32.81
N ILE A 469 -26.63 59.85 -31.64
CA ILE A 469 -26.63 60.64 -30.40
C ILE A 469 -25.63 60.07 -29.40
N TYR A 470 -25.05 60.95 -28.59
CA TYR A 470 -24.22 60.57 -27.47
C TYR A 470 -24.99 60.74 -26.16
N VAL A 471 -24.91 59.76 -25.27
CA VAL A 471 -25.57 59.78 -23.96
C VAL A 471 -24.54 59.62 -22.85
N PRO A 472 -24.75 60.22 -21.67
CA PRO A 472 -23.81 60.14 -20.56
C PRO A 472 -23.67 58.71 -19.99
N ASN A 473 -24.70 57.87 -20.13
CA ASN A 473 -24.68 56.49 -19.66
C ASN A 473 -25.36 55.51 -20.63
N ILE A 474 -24.57 54.68 -21.29
CA ILE A 474 -25.02 53.63 -22.23
C ILE A 474 -25.83 52.51 -21.57
N THR A 475 -25.81 52.39 -20.23
CA THR A 475 -26.62 51.38 -19.53
C THR A 475 -28.04 51.87 -19.19
N SER A 476 -28.33 53.16 -19.37
CA SER A 476 -29.62 53.78 -19.02
C SER A 476 -30.22 54.55 -20.20
N THR A 477 -30.17 53.98 -21.40
CA THR A 477 -30.59 54.64 -22.63
C THR A 477 -32.10 54.69 -22.85
N SER A 478 -32.86 53.80 -22.20
CA SER A 478 -34.30 53.64 -22.44
C SER A 478 -35.10 54.94 -22.30
N LYS A 479 -34.78 55.75 -21.28
CA LYS A 479 -35.48 57.03 -21.04
C LYS A 479 -35.22 58.04 -22.16
N VAL A 480 -33.95 58.21 -22.55
CA VAL A 480 -33.55 59.15 -23.60
C VAL A 480 -34.07 58.71 -24.97
N ASN A 481 -33.97 57.42 -25.29
CA ASN A 481 -34.50 56.86 -26.53
C ASN A 481 -36.02 57.07 -26.64
N ASN A 482 -36.76 56.84 -25.55
CA ASN A 482 -38.21 57.00 -25.58
C ASN A 482 -38.60 58.48 -25.72
N ALA A 483 -37.97 59.37 -24.96
CA ALA A 483 -38.18 60.82 -25.06
C ALA A 483 -37.88 61.35 -26.46
N LEU A 484 -36.75 60.94 -27.05
CA LEU A 484 -36.36 61.35 -28.39
C LEU A 484 -37.35 60.85 -29.45
N ARG A 485 -37.79 59.58 -29.37
CA ARG A 485 -38.78 59.02 -30.29
C ARG A 485 -40.13 59.73 -30.22
N PHE A 486 -40.59 60.12 -29.02
CA PHE A 486 -41.80 60.92 -28.88
C PHE A 486 -41.67 62.31 -29.50
N MET A 487 -40.53 62.98 -29.30
CA MET A 487 -40.25 64.27 -29.90
C MET A 487 -40.17 64.19 -31.43
N LEU A 488 -39.50 63.15 -31.96
CA LEU A 488 -39.44 62.87 -33.39
C LEU A 488 -40.84 62.66 -33.97
N TYR A 489 -41.66 61.81 -33.34
CA TYR A 489 -43.04 61.57 -33.79
C TYR A 489 -43.86 62.85 -33.80
N LYS A 490 -43.84 63.64 -32.72
CA LYS A 490 -44.60 64.89 -32.61
C LYS A 490 -44.19 65.87 -33.71
N ARG A 491 -42.87 66.04 -33.93
CA ARG A 491 -42.36 66.98 -34.93
C ARG A 491 -42.65 66.53 -36.35
N PHE A 492 -42.51 65.23 -36.64
CA PHE A 492 -42.85 64.68 -37.95
C PHE A 492 -44.34 64.79 -38.27
N PHE A 493 -45.21 64.72 -37.26
CA PHE A 493 -46.64 64.95 -37.43
C PHE A 493 -46.98 66.42 -37.70
N GLU A 494 -46.37 67.36 -36.96
CA GLU A 494 -46.57 68.81 -37.15
C GLU A 494 -46.12 69.29 -38.54
N GLU A 495 -45.03 68.71 -39.07
CA GLU A 495 -44.43 69.07 -40.36
C GLU A 495 -45.00 68.26 -41.55
N GLY A 496 -46.02 67.41 -41.33
CA GLY A 496 -46.69 66.64 -42.39
C GLY A 496 -45.85 65.51 -43.02
N ILE A 497 -44.81 65.05 -42.32
CA ILE A 497 -43.86 64.02 -42.79
C ILE A 497 -44.41 62.61 -42.62
N LEU A 498 -45.23 62.41 -41.59
CA LEU A 498 -45.99 61.19 -41.36
C LEU A 498 -47.40 61.41 -41.93
N GLU A 499 -47.59 61.07 -43.21
CA GLU A 499 -48.94 60.91 -43.77
C GLU A 499 -49.57 59.64 -43.18
N CYS A 500 -50.77 59.75 -42.60
CA CYS A 500 -51.58 58.60 -42.17
C CYS A 500 -52.08 57.78 -43.36
#